data_AF-A0A9D4WXN2-F1
#
_entry.id   AF-A0A9D4WXN2-F1
#
_cell.length_a   1.000
_cell.length_b   1.000
_cell.length_c   1.000
_cell.angle_alpha   90.00
_cell.angle_beta   90.00
_cell.angle_gamma   90.00
#
_symmetry.space_group_name_H-M   'P 1'
#
loop_
_entity.id
_entity.type
_entity.pdbx_description
1 polymer ?
#
loop_
_entity_poly.entity_id
_entity_poly.type
_entity_poly.pdbx_seq_one_letter_code
_entity_poly.pdbx_strand_id
1 'polypeptide(L)'
;MAGGVIQQLLRRKLQSYSPNPLFVSSIITKNDGVGSTSSRSLKALALIGVGVSGLLGFATTTSADKAEHGLASLSYPWPHEGILSSYDHASIRQGEVKAMAAEIKMEDGPNYEGEMFTRPSKLSDRFSQSYANESAARFANGGAYPPYISLVTKARHNGQNYVFALLTGYRDPLVGVVIREGLHYNPHQPSCF
;
A
#
# COMPACT_ATOMS: atom_id res chain seq x y z
N MET A 1 37.47 4.03 50.68
CA MET A 1 37.00 4.62 49.41
C MET A 1 36.28 3.49 48.68
N ALA A 2 34.98 3.26 48.89
CA ALA A 2 33.84 4.04 48.35
C ALA A 2 33.96 4.16 46.83
N GLY A 3 33.05 3.73 45.96
CA GLY A 3 31.70 3.14 46.01
C GLY A 3 31.35 2.85 44.53
N GLY A 4 30.23 2.25 44.14
CA GLY A 4 29.06 1.76 44.83
C GLY A 4 28.28 0.92 43.82
N VAL A 5 28.03 -0.32 44.21
CA VAL A 5 27.14 -1.29 43.57
C VAL A 5 25.72 -0.96 44.02
N ILE A 6 24.99 -0.15 43.24
CA ILE A 6 23.55 0.16 43.45
C ILE A 6 23.02 0.54 42.05
N GLN A 7 22.39 -0.35 41.28
CA GLN A 7 20.95 -0.62 41.36
C GLN A 7 20.61 -1.99 40.73
N GLN A 8 20.80 -3.05 41.49
CA GLN A 8 19.94 -4.23 41.43
C GLN A 8 19.06 -4.17 42.67
N LEU A 9 17.85 -3.61 42.57
CA LEU A 9 16.75 -3.76 43.55
C LEU A 9 15.54 -2.90 43.14
N LEU A 10 14.76 -3.39 42.18
CA LEU A 10 13.31 -3.18 42.22
C LEU A 10 12.58 -4.51 41.93
N ARG A 11 12.68 -5.40 42.93
CA ARG A 11 11.60 -6.17 43.56
C ARG A 11 10.37 -6.43 42.65
N ARG A 12 10.17 -7.66 42.14
CA ARG A 12 9.64 -8.84 42.86
C ARG A 12 8.18 -8.66 43.33
N LYS A 13 7.24 -8.92 42.41
CA LYS A 13 5.92 -9.56 42.59
C LYS A 13 5.51 -9.90 41.16
N LEU A 14 5.47 -11.14 40.70
CA LEU A 14 4.56 -12.18 41.16
C LEU A 14 5.26 -13.53 41.05
N GLN A 15 5.45 -14.15 42.21
CA GLN A 15 5.75 -15.57 42.31
C GLN A 15 4.44 -16.34 42.19
N SER A 16 4.55 -17.53 41.61
CA SER A 16 3.67 -18.69 41.74
C SER A 16 2.21 -18.56 41.27
N TYR A 17 1.92 -19.16 40.11
CA TYR A 17 0.98 -20.28 40.06
C TYR A 17 1.20 -21.11 38.78
N SER A 18 1.84 -22.27 38.92
CA SER A 18 1.59 -23.43 38.07
C SER A 18 0.43 -24.18 38.73
N PRO A 19 -0.49 -24.75 37.94
CA PRO A 19 -0.63 -26.20 38.05
C PRO A 19 -0.88 -26.91 36.71
N ASN A 20 -0.44 -28.17 36.72
CA ASN A 20 -0.60 -29.28 35.79
C ASN A 20 -1.88 -29.35 34.92
N PRO A 21 -1.83 -30.00 33.73
CA PRO A 21 -3.00 -30.32 32.92
C PRO A 21 -3.58 -31.69 33.31
N LEU A 22 -4.89 -31.81 33.54
CA LEU A 22 -5.57 -33.12 33.64
C LEU A 22 -7.06 -33.06 33.24
N PHE A 23 -7.50 -34.18 32.62
CA PHE A 23 -8.87 -34.65 32.32
C PHE A 23 -9.60 -33.95 31.17
N VAL A 24 -9.76 -34.54 29.96
CA VAL A 24 -10.46 -35.78 29.59
C VAL A 24 -11.87 -35.88 30.16
N SER A 25 -12.87 -35.64 29.32
CA SER A 25 -14.11 -36.44 29.31
C SER A 25 -14.79 -36.33 27.94
N SER A 26 -14.88 -37.49 27.30
CA SER A 26 -15.68 -37.78 26.13
C SER A 26 -17.14 -37.91 26.55
N ILE A 27 -18.08 -37.30 25.83
CA ILE A 27 -19.47 -37.77 25.80
C ILE A 27 -19.93 -37.85 24.35
N ILE A 28 -20.01 -39.11 23.92
CA ILE A 28 -20.73 -39.62 22.77
C ILE A 28 -22.23 -39.57 23.09
N THR A 29 -23.05 -39.02 22.18
CA THR A 29 -24.46 -39.41 21.97
C THR A 29 -24.80 -39.07 20.51
N LYS A 30 -24.65 -40.03 19.60
CA LYS A 30 -25.70 -40.95 19.12
C LYS A 30 -26.71 -40.26 18.18
N ASN A 31 -26.38 -40.29 16.89
CA ASN A 31 -27.32 -40.07 15.79
C ASN A 31 -27.92 -41.43 15.41
N ASP A 32 -29.24 -41.57 15.55
CA ASP A 32 -30.02 -42.56 14.80
C ASP A 32 -31.01 -41.78 13.93
N GLY A 33 -31.01 -42.09 12.64
CA GLY A 33 -31.95 -41.56 11.66
C GLY A 33 -33.26 -42.36 11.59
N VAL A 34 -34.04 -42.07 10.53
CA VAL A 34 -35.32 -42.71 10.13
C VAL A 34 -36.50 -42.27 11.01
N GLY A 35 -37.66 -41.83 10.53
CA GLY A 35 -38.24 -41.79 9.19
C GLY A 35 -39.76 -41.97 9.32
N SER A 36 -40.52 -41.19 8.56
CA SER A 36 -41.90 -41.43 8.10
C SER A 36 -43.12 -41.18 9.01
N THR A 37 -44.02 -40.36 8.44
CA THR A 37 -45.51 -40.40 8.48
C THR A 37 -46.26 -40.22 9.80
N SER A 38 -46.97 -39.10 9.96
CA SER A 38 -48.44 -39.09 10.11
C SER A 38 -48.99 -37.67 10.26
N SER A 39 -50.11 -37.43 9.60
CA SER A 39 -50.87 -36.19 9.47
C SER A 39 -51.35 -35.58 10.78
N ARG A 40 -51.32 -34.23 10.89
CA ARG A 40 -52.49 -33.33 11.10
C ARG A 40 -52.03 -32.00 11.71
N SER A 41 -52.34 -30.92 10.98
CA SER A 41 -52.84 -29.64 11.48
C SER A 41 -52.31 -29.12 12.82
N LEU A 42 -51.31 -28.23 12.77
CA LEU A 42 -51.33 -27.01 13.57
C LEU A 42 -50.76 -25.86 12.74
N LYS A 43 -51.65 -24.98 12.28
CA LYS A 43 -51.32 -23.60 11.94
C LYS A 43 -50.95 -22.92 13.27
N ALA A 44 -49.68 -22.60 13.47
CA ALA A 44 -49.25 -21.73 14.56
C ALA A 44 -48.19 -20.76 14.01
N LEU A 45 -48.63 -19.52 13.85
CA LEU A 45 -47.82 -18.34 13.67
C LEU A 45 -46.69 -18.29 14.71
N ALA A 46 -45.44 -18.20 14.26
CA ALA A 46 -44.32 -17.71 15.07
C ALA A 46 -43.43 -16.83 14.18
N LEU A 47 -43.94 -15.62 13.93
CA LEU A 47 -43.21 -14.46 13.43
C LEU A 47 -42.17 -14.01 14.47
N ILE A 48 -41.00 -14.64 14.53
CA ILE A 48 -39.74 -13.99 14.96
C ILE A 48 -38.61 -14.65 14.17
N GLY A 49 -38.52 -14.30 12.89
CA GLY A 49 -37.42 -14.67 12.00
C GLY A 49 -36.46 -13.50 11.83
N VAL A 50 -35.91 -12.93 12.91
CA VAL A 50 -34.79 -11.98 12.88
C VAL A 50 -34.00 -12.09 14.18
N GLY A 51 -32.69 -12.37 14.07
CA GLY A 51 -31.76 -12.48 15.20
C GLY A 51 -31.64 -13.94 15.64
N VAL A 52 -30.62 -14.70 15.27
CA VAL A 52 -29.20 -14.45 15.47
C VAL A 52 -28.42 -15.09 14.30
N SER A 53 -28.51 -14.50 13.12
CA SER A 53 -27.65 -14.86 11.97
C SER A 53 -27.12 -13.60 11.31
N GLY A 54 -26.56 -12.70 12.13
CA GLY A 54 -25.99 -11.44 11.66
C GLY A 54 -24.66 -11.08 12.31
N LEU A 55 -24.23 -11.78 13.37
CA LEU A 55 -23.08 -11.35 14.17
C LEU A 55 -21.74 -11.98 13.77
N LEU A 56 -21.69 -12.84 12.75
CA LEU A 56 -20.41 -13.40 12.26
C LEU A 56 -19.94 -12.77 10.93
N GLY A 57 -20.77 -11.96 10.28
CA GLY A 57 -20.46 -11.37 8.97
C GLY A 57 -19.76 -10.00 9.00
N PHE A 58 -19.72 -9.31 10.15
CA PHE A 58 -19.24 -7.92 10.22
C PHE A 58 -17.74 -7.79 10.54
N ALA A 59 -17.07 -8.84 11.01
CA ALA A 59 -15.66 -8.74 11.43
C ALA A 59 -14.68 -8.70 10.24
N THR A 60 -15.01 -9.34 9.12
CA THR A 60 -14.09 -9.45 7.96
C THR A 60 -14.04 -8.20 7.10
N THR A 61 -15.09 -7.37 7.10
CA THR A 61 -15.13 -6.17 6.24
C THR A 61 -14.24 -5.04 6.74
N THR A 62 -14.00 -4.94 8.06
CA THR A 62 -13.20 -3.85 8.65
C THR A 62 -11.69 -3.97 8.40
N SER A 63 -11.18 -5.19 8.17
CA SER A 63 -9.75 -5.39 7.85
C SER A 63 -9.46 -5.20 6.35
N ALA A 64 -10.43 -5.43 5.48
CA ALA A 64 -10.27 -5.24 4.03
C ALA A 64 -10.27 -3.75 3.66
N ASP A 65 -11.22 -2.98 4.21
CA ASP A 65 -11.40 -1.55 3.92
C ASP A 65 -10.14 -0.69 4.12
N LYS A 66 -9.33 -1.02 5.15
CA LYS A 66 -8.07 -0.33 5.45
C LYS A 66 -6.97 -0.57 4.42
N ALA A 67 -6.97 -1.73 3.77
CA ALA A 67 -5.99 -2.06 2.73
C ALA A 67 -6.33 -1.42 1.38
N GLU A 68 -7.61 -1.09 1.14
CA GLU A 68 -8.05 -0.46 -0.11
C GLU A 68 -7.70 1.03 -0.17
N HIS A 69 -7.84 1.74 0.95
CA HIS A 69 -7.57 3.18 1.04
C HIS A 69 -6.07 3.53 1.14
N GLY A 70 -5.23 2.56 1.51
CA GLY A 70 -3.81 2.80 1.80
C GLY A 70 -3.59 3.59 3.10
N LEU A 71 -2.40 3.49 3.67
CA LEU A 71 -2.03 4.22 4.87
C LEU A 71 -1.86 5.71 4.55
N ALA A 72 -2.60 6.56 5.25
CA ALA A 72 -2.49 8.01 5.09
C ALA A 72 -1.05 8.50 5.31
N SER A 73 -0.57 9.35 4.41
CA SER A 73 0.78 9.92 4.51
C SER A 73 0.82 11.01 5.58
N LEU A 74 1.90 11.03 6.37
CA LEU A 74 2.15 12.08 7.35
C LEU A 74 2.41 13.42 6.66
N SER A 75 2.15 14.54 7.36
CA SER A 75 2.56 15.87 6.88
C SER A 75 4.04 16.08 7.19
N TYR A 76 4.86 16.25 6.15
CA TYR A 76 6.29 16.54 6.32
C TYR A 76 6.52 18.06 6.31
N PRO A 77 7.42 18.60 7.15
CA PRO A 77 7.67 20.03 7.23
C PRO A 77 8.53 20.49 6.04
N TRP A 78 7.90 20.80 4.91
CA TRP A 78 8.61 21.21 3.70
C TRP A 78 9.06 22.68 3.80
N PRO A 79 10.23 23.04 3.23
CA PRO A 79 10.72 24.42 3.27
C PRO A 79 9.75 25.41 2.59
N HIS A 80 8.96 24.95 1.61
CA HIS A 80 8.01 25.74 0.81
C HIS A 80 6.54 25.62 1.25
N GLU A 81 6.26 25.15 2.46
CA GLU A 81 4.87 24.97 2.94
C GLU A 81 4.19 26.29 3.37
N GLY A 82 4.98 27.35 3.65
CA GLY A 82 4.47 28.65 4.08
C GLY A 82 3.94 29.54 2.93
N ILE A 83 3.04 30.47 3.25
CA ILE A 83 2.42 31.42 2.29
C ILE A 83 3.47 32.26 1.53
N LEU A 84 4.58 32.59 2.19
CA LEU A 84 5.68 33.39 1.64
C LEU A 84 6.97 32.57 1.47
N SER A 85 6.90 31.26 1.66
CA SER A 85 8.06 30.39 1.52
C SER A 85 8.30 30.04 0.06
N SER A 86 9.54 30.19 -0.41
CA SER A 86 9.95 29.78 -1.76
C SER A 86 10.47 28.34 -1.77
N TYR A 87 10.53 27.76 -2.97
CA TYR A 87 11.22 26.48 -3.17
C TYR A 87 12.73 26.62 -2.94
N ASP A 88 13.32 25.61 -2.31
CA ASP A 88 14.78 25.50 -2.22
C ASP A 88 15.35 25.15 -3.61
N HIS A 89 15.96 26.14 -4.27
CA HIS A 89 16.54 25.97 -5.59
C HIS A 89 17.75 25.03 -5.61
N ALA A 90 18.46 24.85 -4.49
CA ALA A 90 19.58 23.92 -4.41
C ALA A 90 19.08 22.48 -4.50
N SER A 91 17.96 22.17 -3.84
CA SER A 91 17.31 20.86 -3.94
C SER A 91 16.83 20.52 -5.36
N ILE A 92 16.43 21.52 -6.15
CA ILE A 92 15.93 21.37 -7.52
C ILE A 92 17.08 21.27 -8.55
N ARG A 93 18.15 22.06 -8.37
CA ARG A 93 19.25 22.18 -9.33
C ARG A 93 20.41 21.24 -8.96
N GLN A 94 20.32 19.97 -9.35
CA GLN A 94 21.42 19.01 -9.14
C GLN A 94 22.48 19.00 -10.26
N GLY A 95 22.36 19.83 -11.31
CA GLY A 95 23.35 19.85 -12.40
C GLY A 95 23.19 20.98 -13.42
N GLU A 96 24.14 21.07 -14.34
CA GLU A 96 24.13 22.04 -15.45
C GLU A 96 23.18 21.59 -16.56
N VAL A 97 22.06 22.30 -16.72
CA VAL A 97 20.97 21.95 -17.66
C VAL A 97 21.44 21.82 -19.10
N LYS A 98 22.44 22.59 -19.52
CA LYS A 98 22.96 22.57 -20.89
C LYS A 98 23.74 21.29 -21.21
N ALA A 99 24.53 20.79 -20.26
CA ALA A 99 25.28 19.55 -20.44
C ALA A 99 24.33 18.35 -20.47
N MET A 100 23.34 18.32 -19.57
CA MET A 100 22.32 17.26 -19.53
C MET A 100 21.44 17.24 -20.79
N ALA A 101 21.12 18.40 -21.36
CA ALA A 101 20.36 18.46 -22.61
C ALA A 101 21.16 17.92 -23.80
N ALA A 102 22.43 18.29 -23.93
CA ALA A 102 23.25 17.91 -25.08
C ALA A 102 23.49 16.39 -25.19
N GLU A 103 23.37 15.65 -24.09
CA GLU A 103 23.51 14.19 -24.05
C GLU A 103 22.36 13.46 -24.76
N ILE A 104 21.15 14.03 -24.73
CA ILE A 104 19.97 13.40 -25.30
C ILE A 104 19.89 13.68 -26.80
N LYS A 105 19.77 12.61 -27.58
CA LYS A 105 19.53 12.67 -29.03
C LYS A 105 18.03 12.75 -29.29
N MET A 106 17.61 13.72 -30.10
CA MET A 106 16.22 13.92 -30.51
C MET A 106 16.14 13.89 -32.03
N GLU A 107 15.16 13.17 -32.56
CA GLU A 107 14.82 13.21 -33.98
C GLU A 107 14.19 14.57 -34.32
N ASP A 108 14.73 15.26 -35.33
CA ASP A 108 14.23 16.53 -35.84
C ASP A 108 13.64 16.35 -37.24
N GLY A 109 12.90 17.36 -37.70
CA GLY A 109 12.12 17.32 -38.93
C GLY A 109 12.91 16.96 -40.19
N PRO A 110 12.21 16.66 -41.29
CA PRO A 110 12.85 16.23 -42.53
C PRO A 110 13.80 17.31 -43.04
N ASN A 111 14.99 16.90 -43.44
CA ASN A 111 15.94 17.76 -44.13
C ASN A 111 15.44 18.10 -45.55
N TYR A 112 16.24 18.83 -46.32
CA TYR A 112 15.91 19.21 -47.71
C TYR A 112 15.79 17.99 -48.66
N GLU A 113 16.28 16.82 -48.25
CA GLU A 113 16.20 15.55 -48.97
C GLU A 113 14.97 14.71 -48.55
N GLY A 114 14.23 15.16 -47.52
CA GLY A 114 13.06 14.47 -46.99
C GLY A 114 13.36 13.43 -45.90
N GLU A 115 14.62 13.32 -45.45
CA GLU A 115 15.05 12.37 -44.43
C GLU A 115 15.01 12.97 -43.03
N MET A 116 14.53 12.20 -42.04
CA MET A 116 14.59 12.57 -40.63
C MET A 116 16.02 12.45 -40.12
N PHE A 117 16.49 13.41 -39.31
CA PHE A 117 17.84 13.37 -38.76
C PHE A 117 17.84 13.56 -37.25
N THR A 118 18.79 12.90 -36.59
CA THR A 118 18.98 13.04 -35.16
C THR A 118 19.91 14.19 -34.83
N ARG A 119 19.51 15.05 -33.89
CA ARG A 119 20.33 16.16 -33.38
C ARG A 119 20.47 16.12 -31.85
N PRO A 120 21.51 16.75 -31.28
CA PRO A 120 21.54 16.98 -29.84
C PRO A 120 20.35 17.85 -29.41
N SER A 121 19.79 17.53 -28.24
CA SER A 121 18.66 18.27 -27.67
C SER A 121 19.08 19.68 -27.27
N LYS A 122 18.17 20.63 -27.50
CA LYS A 122 18.32 22.05 -27.16
C LYS A 122 17.53 22.33 -25.89
N LEU A 123 17.87 23.42 -25.20
CA LEU A 123 17.17 23.85 -23.97
C LEU A 123 15.67 24.14 -24.18
N SER A 124 15.25 24.41 -25.42
CA SER A 124 13.85 24.63 -25.79
C SER A 124 13.05 23.34 -25.97
N ASP A 125 13.72 22.20 -26.14
CA ASP A 125 13.06 20.93 -26.39
C ASP A 125 12.39 20.40 -25.11
N ARG A 126 11.34 19.62 -25.29
CA ARG A 126 10.69 18.93 -24.18
C ARG A 126 11.55 17.75 -23.71
N PHE A 127 11.31 17.31 -22.47
CA PHE A 127 11.86 16.05 -21.98
C PHE A 127 11.46 14.90 -22.91
N SER A 128 12.43 14.06 -23.25
CA SER A 128 12.20 12.87 -24.06
C SER A 128 11.33 11.87 -23.29
N GLN A 129 10.41 11.23 -24.00
CA GLN A 129 9.58 10.17 -23.42
C GLN A 129 10.38 8.86 -23.44
N SER A 130 10.34 8.10 -22.33
CA SER A 130 11.05 6.81 -22.23
C SER A 130 10.47 5.74 -23.17
N TYR A 131 9.18 5.84 -23.49
CA TYR A 131 8.46 4.87 -24.32
C TYR A 131 7.76 5.59 -25.46
N ALA A 132 7.71 4.97 -26.64
CA ALA A 132 7.03 5.52 -27.81
C ALA A 132 5.51 5.60 -27.66
N ASN A 133 4.91 4.65 -26.93
CA ASN A 133 3.47 4.59 -26.69
C ASN A 133 3.14 3.84 -25.39
N GLU A 134 1.87 3.90 -24.99
CA GLU A 134 1.37 3.24 -23.77
C GLU A 134 1.52 1.72 -23.83
N SER A 135 1.26 1.09 -24.98
CA SER A 135 1.39 -0.36 -25.15
C SER A 135 2.81 -0.86 -24.92
N ALA A 136 3.81 -0.14 -25.43
CA ALA A 136 5.22 -0.44 -25.21
C ALA A 136 5.61 -0.26 -23.74
N ALA A 137 5.09 0.79 -23.09
CA ALA A 137 5.31 1.03 -21.66
C ALA A 137 4.70 -0.11 -20.82
N ARG A 138 3.47 -0.55 -21.12
CA ARG A 138 2.84 -1.67 -20.42
C ARG A 138 3.57 -2.98 -20.65
N PHE A 139 3.99 -3.25 -21.89
CA PHE A 139 4.77 -4.46 -22.20
C PHE A 139 6.08 -4.52 -21.39
N ALA A 140 6.80 -3.39 -21.31
CA ALA A 140 8.06 -3.32 -20.56
C ALA A 140 7.89 -3.44 -19.03
N ASN A 141 6.74 -3.04 -18.48
CA ASN A 141 6.49 -2.98 -17.03
C ASN A 141 5.46 -4.04 -16.56
N GLY A 142 5.37 -5.19 -17.23
CA GLY A 142 4.51 -6.30 -16.78
C GLY A 142 3.01 -6.00 -16.80
N GLY A 143 2.55 -5.17 -17.73
CA GLY A 143 1.16 -4.73 -17.90
C GLY A 143 0.82 -3.40 -17.21
N ALA A 144 1.65 -2.93 -16.29
CA ALA A 144 1.47 -1.66 -15.59
C ALA A 144 1.90 -0.47 -16.46
N TYR A 145 1.13 0.63 -16.42
CA TYR A 145 1.49 1.85 -17.11
C TYR A 145 2.04 2.90 -16.13
N PRO A 146 3.32 3.29 -16.24
CA PRO A 146 3.86 4.35 -15.40
C PRO A 146 3.16 5.69 -15.75
N PRO A 147 2.52 6.37 -14.78
CA PRO A 147 1.83 7.63 -15.04
C PRO A 147 2.82 8.76 -15.32
N TYR A 148 2.38 9.76 -16.08
CA TYR A 148 3.18 10.98 -16.31
C TYR A 148 3.38 11.77 -15.02
N ILE A 149 4.64 12.06 -14.69
CA ILE A 149 5.05 12.66 -13.40
C ILE A 149 4.86 14.18 -13.36
N SER A 150 4.63 14.84 -14.50
CA SER A 150 4.53 16.31 -14.60
C SER A 150 3.53 16.94 -13.62
N LEU A 151 2.45 16.23 -13.29
CA LEU A 151 1.39 16.69 -12.39
C LEU A 151 1.11 15.71 -11.25
N VAL A 152 2.00 14.76 -10.97
CA VAL A 152 1.71 13.68 -10.00
C VAL A 152 1.41 14.22 -8.60
N THR A 153 2.10 15.28 -8.19
CA THR A 153 1.90 15.93 -6.88
C THR A 153 0.57 16.67 -6.77
N LYS A 154 -0.10 16.95 -7.88
CA LYS A 154 -1.46 17.54 -7.91
C LYS A 154 -2.53 16.49 -8.16
N ALA A 155 -2.20 15.43 -8.90
CA ALA A 155 -3.13 14.37 -9.29
C ALA A 155 -3.36 13.31 -8.20
N ARG A 156 -2.67 13.40 -7.06
CA ARG A 156 -2.78 12.46 -5.94
C ARG A 156 -3.14 13.19 -4.66
N HIS A 157 -3.92 12.53 -3.81
CA HIS A 157 -4.28 13.03 -2.48
C HIS A 157 -3.02 13.24 -1.64
N ASN A 158 -2.99 14.32 -0.86
CA ASN A 158 -1.83 14.73 -0.05
C ASN A 158 -0.54 14.99 -0.85
N GLY A 159 -0.62 15.03 -2.19
CA GLY A 159 0.41 15.51 -3.11
C GLY A 159 1.84 15.05 -2.82
N GLN A 160 2.69 16.00 -2.44
CA GLN A 160 4.12 15.75 -2.21
C GLN A 160 4.38 14.81 -1.02
N ASN A 161 3.56 14.92 0.04
CA ASN A 161 3.65 14.03 1.20
C ASN A 161 3.39 12.58 0.80
N TYR A 162 2.42 12.35 -0.10
CA TYR A 162 2.14 11.03 -0.64
C TYR A 162 3.29 10.49 -1.47
N VAL A 163 3.84 11.28 -2.39
CA VAL A 163 4.96 10.83 -3.23
C VAL A 163 6.18 10.49 -2.37
N PHE A 164 6.51 11.31 -1.37
CA PHE A 164 7.61 11.03 -0.47
C PHE A 164 7.37 9.75 0.35
N ALA A 165 6.20 9.63 0.98
CA ALA A 165 5.84 8.44 1.75
C ALA A 165 5.82 7.17 0.90
N LEU A 166 5.38 7.25 -0.35
CA LEU A 166 5.40 6.14 -1.29
C LEU A 166 6.85 5.71 -1.59
N LEU A 167 7.75 6.64 -1.89
CA LEU A 167 9.13 6.32 -2.24
C LEU A 167 9.92 5.75 -1.05
N THR A 168 9.70 6.24 0.16
CA THR A 168 10.41 5.77 1.37
C THR A 168 9.70 4.63 2.10
N GLY A 169 8.50 4.28 1.67
CA GLY A 169 7.58 3.38 2.39
C GLY A 169 7.68 1.90 2.04
N TYR A 170 8.55 1.51 1.10
CA TYR A 170 8.72 0.11 0.71
C TYR A 170 9.25 -0.72 1.87
N ARG A 171 8.53 -1.79 2.21
CA ARG A 171 8.81 -2.69 3.35
C ARG A 171 8.35 -4.11 3.01
N ASP A 172 8.85 -5.07 3.78
CA ASP A 172 8.40 -6.45 3.66
C ASP A 172 6.92 -6.58 4.05
N PRO A 173 6.17 -7.49 3.41
CA PRO A 173 4.77 -7.71 3.72
C PRO A 173 4.57 -8.17 5.17
N LEU A 174 3.48 -7.68 5.77
CA LEU A 174 3.03 -8.15 7.08
C LEU A 174 2.59 -9.62 7.00
N VAL A 175 2.72 -10.34 8.12
CA VAL A 175 2.40 -11.77 8.21
C VAL A 175 0.97 -12.03 7.71
N GLY A 176 0.86 -12.90 6.70
CA GLY A 176 -0.43 -13.29 6.09
C GLY A 176 -0.82 -12.54 4.81
N VAL A 177 -0.06 -11.52 4.39
CA VAL A 177 -0.26 -10.84 3.10
C VAL A 177 0.49 -11.58 2.00
N VAL A 178 -0.24 -12.17 1.06
CA VAL A 178 0.33 -12.81 -0.13
C VAL A 178 0.29 -11.80 -1.28
N ILE A 179 1.47 -11.43 -1.78
CA ILE A 179 1.62 -10.53 -2.92
C ILE A 179 1.73 -11.37 -4.19
N ARG A 180 1.16 -10.89 -5.30
CA ARG A 180 1.32 -11.51 -6.61
C ARG A 180 2.78 -11.40 -7.09
N GLU A 181 3.21 -12.38 -7.87
CA GLU A 181 4.58 -12.39 -8.42
C GLU A 181 4.84 -11.13 -9.27
N GLY A 182 5.99 -10.48 -9.03
CA GLY A 182 6.38 -9.24 -9.69
C GLY A 182 5.83 -7.94 -9.08
N LEU A 183 4.99 -8.02 -8.04
CA LEU A 183 4.54 -6.85 -7.28
C LEU A 183 5.33 -6.69 -5.97
N HIS A 184 5.37 -5.44 -5.48
CA HIS A 184 6.07 -5.07 -4.24
C HIS A 184 5.09 -4.46 -3.24
N TYR A 185 5.25 -4.77 -1.97
CA TYR A 185 4.39 -4.25 -0.92
C TYR A 185 4.77 -2.81 -0.54
N ASN A 186 3.76 -1.94 -0.56
CA ASN A 186 3.86 -0.60 -0.04
C ASN A 186 2.57 -0.22 0.68
N PRO A 187 2.60 0.06 2.00
CA PRO A 187 1.41 0.33 2.78
C PRO A 187 0.72 1.64 2.37
N HIS A 188 1.43 2.59 1.76
CA HIS A 188 0.85 3.86 1.32
C HIS A 188 0.13 3.76 -0.03
N GLN A 189 0.41 2.70 -0.80
CA GLN A 189 -0.23 2.51 -2.09
C GLN A 189 -1.67 2.01 -1.88
N PRO A 190 -2.68 2.68 -2.48
CA PRO A 190 -4.05 2.18 -2.47
C PRO A 190 -4.10 0.83 -3.20
N SER A 191 -4.84 -0.12 -2.66
CA SER A 191 -4.94 -1.52 -3.13
C SER A 191 -3.60 -2.27 -3.05
N CYS A 192 -3.23 -2.72 -1.85
CA CYS A 192 -1.95 -3.39 -1.50
C CYS A 192 -1.68 -4.79 -2.13
N PHE A 193 -2.22 -5.16 -3.30
CA PHE A 193 -2.16 -6.53 -3.84
C PHE A 193 -1.97 -6.64 -5.35
#